data_AF-A0A382SIC8-F1
#
_entry.id   AF-A0A382SIC8-F1
#
_cell.length_a   1.000
_cell.length_b   1.000
_cell.length_c   1.000
_cell.angle_alpha   90.00
_cell.angle_beta   90.00
_cell.angle_gamma   90.00
#
_symmetry.space_group_name_H-M   'P 1'
#
loop_
_entity.id
_entity.type
_entity.pdbx_description
1 polymer ?
#
loop_
_entity_poly.entity_id
_entity_poly.type
_entity_poly.pdbx_seq_one_letter_code
_entity_poly.pdbx_strand_id
1 'polypeptide(L)' 'TRLQEKPKYIHFINAGIYVINPEVLNIVVELDKKFDMTDVMHHVLAADHKVSVFPIHEYWKDVGEIKHFQKAKIDLKE' A
#
# COMPACT_ATOMS: atom_id res chain seq x y z
N THR A 1 2.28 17.45 29.94
CA THR A 1 2.16 17.58 28.47
C THR A 1 3.37 18.32 27.95
N ARG A 2 4.10 17.78 26.96
CA ARG A 2 5.31 18.42 26.39
C ARG A 2 4.96 18.98 25.01
N LEU A 3 5.34 20.23 24.73
CA LEU A 3 5.24 20.86 23.41
C LEU A 3 6.33 20.26 22.51
N GLN A 4 5.96 19.82 21.32
CA GLN A 4 6.88 19.35 20.30
C GLN A 4 6.74 20.26 19.08
N GLU A 5 7.69 21.17 18.89
CA GLU A 5 7.67 22.16 17.82
C GLU A 5 8.06 21.49 16.49
N LYS A 6 7.22 21.62 15.45
CA LYS A 6 7.41 21.08 14.08
C LYS A 6 7.86 19.61 14.04
N PRO A 7 7.05 18.68 14.59
CA PRO A 7 7.40 17.25 14.56
C PRO A 7 7.48 16.74 13.12
N LYS A 8 8.44 15.85 12.86
CA LYS A 8 8.47 15.04 11.64
C LYS A 8 7.89 13.66 11.97
N TYR A 9 6.98 13.21 11.13
CA TYR A 9 6.38 11.88 11.25
C TYR A 9 6.86 11.01 10.08
N ILE A 10 7.31 9.80 10.40
CA ILE A 10 7.69 8.79 9.42
C ILE A 10 6.78 7.61 9.64
N HIS A 11 6.03 7.25 8.61
CA HIS A 11 5.06 6.16 8.64
C HIS A 11 5.29 5.26 7.43
N PHE A 12 5.10 3.96 7.64
CA PHE A 12 4.89 3.05 6.51
C PHE A 12 3.48 3.28 5.96
N ILE A 13 3.41 3.54 4.67
CA ILE A 13 2.16 3.67 3.94
C ILE A 13 2.07 2.57 2.89
N ASN A 14 0.85 2.18 2.54
CA ASN A 14 0.64 1.20 1.49
C ASN A 14 1.02 1.81 0.12
N ALA A 15 1.98 1.19 -0.57
CA ALA A 15 2.46 1.63 -1.88
C ALA A 15 1.60 1.14 -3.06
N GLY A 16 0.58 0.31 -2.81
CA GLY A 16 -0.27 -0.23 -3.86
C GLY A 16 0.42 -1.28 -4.75
N ILE A 17 1.52 -1.88 -4.28
CA ILE A 17 2.26 -2.93 -4.98
C ILE A 17 2.23 -4.19 -4.11
N TYR A 18 1.85 -5.32 -4.70
CA TYR A 18 1.60 -6.56 -3.97
C TYR A 18 2.22 -7.74 -4.70
N VAL A 19 2.82 -8.65 -3.92
CA VAL A 19 3.24 -9.97 -4.37
C VAL A 19 2.40 -10.97 -3.60
N ILE A 20 1.66 -11.81 -4.33
CA ILE A 20 0.63 -12.67 -3.75
C ILE A 20 0.97 -14.13 -4.06
N ASN A 21 0.99 -14.99 -3.03
CA ASN A 21 1.00 -16.43 -3.23
C ASN A 21 -0.35 -16.85 -3.84
N PRO A 22 -0.39 -17.58 -4.98
CA PRO A 22 -1.63 -18.03 -5.60
C PRO A 22 -2.63 -18.72 -4.65
N GLU A 23 -2.17 -19.40 -3.60
CA GLU A 23 -3.03 -20.03 -2.59
C GLU A 23 -3.96 -19.01 -1.89
N VAL A 24 -3.52 -17.75 -1.75
CA VAL A 24 -4.34 -16.66 -1.18
C VAL A 24 -5.59 -16.41 -2.02
N LEU A 25 -5.53 -16.63 -3.34
CA LEU A 25 -6.68 -16.42 -4.22
C LEU A 25 -7.83 -17.39 -3.91
N ASN A 26 -7.52 -18.60 -3.42
CA ASN A 26 -8.55 -19.57 -3.03
C ASN A 26 -9.41 -19.02 -1.87
N ILE A 27 -8.79 -18.30 -0.93
CA ILE A 27 -9.50 -17.66 0.20
C ILE A 27 -10.44 -16.56 -0.30
N VAL A 28 -10.03 -15.82 -1.35
CA VAL A 28 -10.76 -14.65 -1.85
C VAL A 28 -11.91 -15.04 -2.79
N VAL A 29 -11.74 -16.08 -3.61
CA VAL A 29 -12.74 -16.51 -4.61
C VAL A 29 -14.00 -17.09 -3.96
N GLU A 30 -13.90 -17.67 -2.76
CA GLU A 30 -15.05 -18.27 -2.05
C GLU A 30 -16.09 -17.25 -1.57
N LEU A 31 -15.76 -15.96 -1.57
CA LEU A 31 -16.57 -14.93 -0.90
C LEU A 31 -17.53 -14.17 -1.85
N ASP A 32 -17.51 -14.48 -3.16
CA ASP A 32 -18.40 -13.95 -4.24
C ASP A 32 -18.84 -12.48 -4.07
N LYS A 33 -17.89 -11.62 -3.71
CA LYS A 33 -18.11 -10.18 -3.53
C LYS A 33 -16.92 -9.36 -3.99
N LYS A 34 -17.14 -8.07 -4.21
CA LYS A 34 -16.06 -7.13 -4.48
C LYS A 34 -15.13 -7.03 -3.26
N PHE A 35 -13.83 -7.00 -3.51
CA PHE A 35 -12.80 -6.77 -2.50
C PHE A 35 -11.80 -5.73 -2.96
N ASP A 36 -11.30 -4.97 -1.99
CA ASP A 36 -10.09 -4.20 -2.15
C ASP A 36 -8.89 -4.96 -1.55
N MET A 37 -7.67 -4.59 -1.94
CA MET A 37 -6.48 -5.34 -1.51
C MET A 37 -6.25 -5.27 0.01
N THR A 38 -6.75 -4.22 0.67
CA THR A 38 -6.80 -4.16 2.12
C THR A 38 -7.64 -5.30 2.71
N ASP A 39 -8.78 -5.61 2.10
CA ASP A 39 -9.64 -6.69 2.59
C ASP A 39 -8.94 -8.04 2.47
N VAL A 40 -8.27 -8.29 1.35
CA VAL A 40 -7.49 -9.52 1.14
C VAL A 40 -6.43 -9.67 2.25
N MET A 41 -5.68 -8.62 2.56
CA MET A 41 -4.70 -8.67 3.67
C MET A 41 -5.36 -8.98 5.01
N HIS A 42 -6.51 -8.37 5.32
CA HIS A 42 -7.24 -8.66 6.57
C HIS A 42 -7.71 -10.11 6.64
N HIS A 43 -8.23 -10.69 5.55
CA HIS A 43 -8.68 -12.08 5.53
C HIS A 43 -7.52 -13.07 5.68
N VAL A 44 -6.38 -12.82 5.02
CA VAL A 44 -5.17 -13.63 5.16
C VAL A 44 -4.69 -13.62 6.62
N LEU A 45 -4.64 -12.44 7.24
CA LEU A 45 -4.28 -12.31 8.66
C LEU A 45 -5.28 -13.00 9.59
N ALA A 46 -6.58 -12.89 9.31
CA ALA A 46 -7.63 -13.53 10.10
C ALA A 46 -7.59 -15.07 10.00
N ALA A 47 -7.11 -15.61 8.88
CA ALA A 47 -6.86 -17.03 8.67
C ALA A 47 -5.50 -17.51 9.24
N ASP A 48 -4.83 -16.68 10.07
CA ASP A 48 -3.52 -16.96 10.70
C ASP A 48 -2.39 -17.21 9.69
N HIS A 49 -2.56 -16.70 8.47
CA HIS A 49 -1.50 -16.69 7.46
C HIS A 49 -0.62 -15.44 7.58
N LYS A 50 0.61 -15.56 7.07
CA LYS A 50 1.60 -14.49 7.16
C LYS A 50 1.41 -13.46 6.06
N VAL A 51 1.37 -12.18 6.45
CA VAL A 51 1.54 -11.03 5.55
C VAL A 51 2.87 -10.36 5.90
N SER A 52 3.71 -10.13 4.89
CA SER A 52 5.00 -9.46 5.05
C SER A 52 5.00 -8.13 4.30
N VAL A 53 5.75 -7.16 4.82
CA VAL A 53 5.92 -5.84 4.21
C VAL A 53 7.33 -5.70 3.65
N PHE A 54 7.46 -5.07 2.48
CA PHE A 54 8.75 -4.73 1.89
C PHE A 54 8.86 -3.20 1.76
N PRO A 55 9.83 -2.56 2.45
CA PRO A 55 9.98 -1.11 2.37
C PRO A 55 10.54 -0.70 1.00
N ILE A 56 9.92 0.30 0.38
CA ILE A 56 10.42 0.94 -0.85
C ILE A 56 11.15 2.21 -0.44
N HIS A 57 12.41 2.33 -0.87
CA HIS A 57 13.24 3.51 -0.58
C HIS A 57 13.40 4.42 -1.80
N GLU A 58 13.05 3.90 -2.96
CA GLU A 58 13.10 4.55 -4.25
C GLU A 58 11.96 5.57 -4.41
N TYR A 59 12.06 6.40 -5.44
CA TYR A 59 11.01 7.33 -5.80
C TYR A 59 9.71 6.57 -6.08
N TRP A 60 8.68 6.88 -5.30
CA TRP A 60 7.31 6.39 -5.48
C TRP A 60 6.35 7.57 -5.43
N LYS A 61 5.41 7.62 -6.39
CA LYS A 61 4.46 8.71 -6.53
C LYS A 61 3.09 8.19 -6.97
N ASP A 62 2.07 8.51 -6.19
CA ASP A 62 0.68 8.35 -6.61
C ASP A 62 0.34 9.38 -7.70
N VAL A 63 -0.16 8.90 -8.84
CA VAL A 63 -0.53 9.71 -10.02
C VAL A 63 -2.03 9.65 -10.35
N GLY A 64 -2.88 9.21 -9.42
CA GLY A 64 -4.32 9.08 -9.62
C GLY A 64 -5.05 10.40 -9.94
N GLU A 65 -4.44 11.55 -9.63
CA GLU A 65 -4.95 12.88 -9.99
C GLU A 65 -4.08 13.56 -11.06
N ILE A 66 -4.70 14.34 -11.96
CA ILE A 66 -3.98 15.02 -13.05
C ILE A 66 -2.84 15.92 -12.55
N LYS A 67 -3.04 16.58 -11.40
CA LYS A 67 -2.03 17.44 -10.77
C LYS A 67 -0.80 16.63 -10.33
N HIS A 68 -0.99 15.43 -9.81
CA HIS A 68 0.09 14.56 -9.36
C HIS A 68 0.82 13.93 -10.56
N PHE A 69 0.08 13.54 -11.60
CA PHE A 69 0.66 13.06 -12.85
C PHE A 69 1.56 14.11 -13.51
N GLN A 70 1.11 15.36 -13.61
CA GLN A 70 1.91 16.46 -14.14
C GLN A 70 3.19 16.68 -13.32
N LYS A 71 3.09 16.61 -11.99
CA LYS A 71 4.26 16.72 -11.10
C LYS A 71 5.25 15.56 -11.33
N ALA A 72 4.78 14.32 -11.41
CA ALA A 72 5.64 13.17 -11.68
C ALA A 72 6.43 13.30 -12.99
N LYS A 73 5.83 13.90 -14.03
CA LYS A 73 6.52 14.17 -15.32
C LYS A 73 7.65 15.19 -15.21
N ILE A 74 7.59 16.09 -14.23
CA ILE A 74 8.65 17.07 -13.98
C ILE A 74 9.76 16.39 -13.16
N ASP A 75 9.38 15.65 -12.12
CA ASP A 75 10.31 14.95 -11.22
C ASP A 75 11.23 13.96 -11.98
N LEU A 76 10.77 13.36 -13.09
CA LEU A 76 11.56 12.43 -13.92
C LEU A 76 12.55 13.09 -14.89
N LYS A 77 12.48 14.42 -15.07
CA LYS A 77 13.38 15.15 -15.99
C LYS A 77 14.63 15.71 -15.29
N GLU A 78 14.69 15.60 -13.97
CA GLU A 78 15.85 15.92 -13.13
C GLU A 78 16.68 14.64 -12.91
#